data_AF-A0A1C6QBJ0-F1
#
_entry.id   AF-A0A1C6QBJ0-F1
#
_cell.length_a   1.000
_cell.length_b   1.000
_cell.length_c   1.000
_cell.angle_alpha   90.00
_cell.angle_beta   90.00
_cell.angle_gamma   90.00
#
_symmetry.space_group_name_H-M   'P 1'
#
loop_
_entity.id
_entity.type
_entity.pdbx_description
1 polymer ?
#
loop_
_entity_poly.entity_id
_entity_poly.type
_entity_poly.pdbx_seq_one_letter_code
_entity_poly.pdbx_strand_id
1 'polypeptide(L)'
;MPSVQHYGQEYIDGSRARIAARVASYRRLAATAAELGGEAKIAFQTSLLAFEPVFFNDLLLALELHFAHRAPGPRDPYGDPLEEVRLLSEALLTGDGTLRADPGPDRQSSVLGLAAGDRVRLREADFVRLAAAFFTEVERRLR
;
A
#
# COMPACT_ATOMS: atom_id res chain seq x y z
N MET A 1 -2.60 -17.73 15.01
CA MET A 1 -2.77 -16.58 15.93
C MET A 1 -4.26 -16.26 15.99
N PRO A 2 -4.84 -15.98 17.17
CA PRO A 2 -6.25 -15.58 17.28
C PRO A 2 -6.48 -14.22 16.63
N SER A 3 -7.72 -13.95 16.22
CA SER A 3 -8.11 -12.67 15.64
C SER A 3 -8.01 -11.53 16.66
N VAL A 4 -7.46 -10.39 16.24
CA VAL A 4 -7.30 -9.16 17.03
C VAL A 4 -8.45 -8.20 16.71
N GLN A 5 -9.23 -7.82 17.74
CA GLN A 5 -10.33 -6.86 17.58
C GLN A 5 -9.86 -5.41 17.76
N HIS A 6 -8.92 -5.19 18.69
CA HIS A 6 -8.38 -3.87 19.00
C HIS A 6 -6.85 -3.90 19.05
N TYR A 7 -6.21 -2.87 18.52
CA TYR A 7 -4.79 -2.61 18.57
C TYR A 7 -4.55 -1.40 19.47
N GLY A 8 -3.58 -1.50 20.39
CA GLY A 8 -3.18 -0.35 21.19
C GLY A 8 -2.61 0.77 20.32
N GLN A 9 -2.82 2.03 20.72
CA GLN A 9 -2.34 3.20 19.98
C GLN A 9 -0.82 3.12 19.71
N GLU A 10 -0.04 2.66 20.68
CA GLU A 10 1.41 2.47 20.53
C GLU A 10 1.76 1.50 19.38
N TYR A 11 0.97 0.43 19.19
CA TYR A 11 1.17 -0.50 18.09
C TYR A 11 0.87 0.14 16.73
N ILE A 12 -0.22 0.89 16.65
CA ILE A 12 -0.65 1.60 15.44
C ILE A 12 0.42 2.64 15.06
N ASP A 13 0.85 3.46 16.02
CA ASP A 13 1.86 4.49 15.83
C ASP A 13 3.22 3.88 15.44
N GLY A 14 3.62 2.80 16.10
CA GLY A 14 4.84 2.06 15.77
C GLY A 14 4.79 1.47 14.36
N SER A 15 3.64 0.95 13.93
CA SER A 15 3.45 0.44 12.56
C SER A 15 3.49 1.55 11.53
N ARG A 16 2.82 2.69 11.80
CA ARG A 16 2.86 3.89 10.97
C ARG A 16 4.28 4.44 10.81
N ALA A 17 5.03 4.50 11.91
CA ALA A 17 6.42 4.95 11.90
C ALA A 17 7.34 4.03 11.08
N ARG A 18 7.17 2.71 11.17
CA ARG A 18 7.94 1.74 10.37
C ARG A 18 7.66 1.87 8.87
N ILE A 19 6.41 2.10 8.47
CA ILE A 19 6.05 2.36 7.07
C ILE A 19 6.63 3.68 6.60
N ALA A 20 6.47 4.76 7.39
CA ALA A 20 7.00 6.08 7.08
C ALA A 20 8.53 6.07 6.91
N ALA A 21 9.26 5.29 7.72
CA ALA A 21 10.71 5.15 7.59
C ALA A 21 11.13 4.55 6.25
N ARG A 22 10.38 3.56 5.72
CA ARG A 22 10.65 2.94 4.41
C ARG A 22 10.36 3.90 3.26
N VAL A 23 9.27 4.65 3.32
CA VAL A 23 8.97 5.73 2.36
C VAL A 23 10.07 6.80 2.39
N ALA A 24 10.52 7.20 3.58
CA ALA A 24 11.60 8.17 3.71
C ALA A 24 12.93 7.67 3.13
N SER A 25 13.23 6.37 3.27
CA SER A 25 14.41 5.75 2.64
C SER A 25 14.33 5.79 1.11
N TYR A 26 13.17 5.47 0.52
CA TYR A 26 12.95 5.62 -0.92
C TYR A 26 13.15 7.08 -1.38
N ARG A 27 12.56 8.05 -0.67
CA ARG A 27 12.71 9.48 -0.99
C ARG A 27 14.16 9.94 -0.95
N ARG A 28 14.95 9.47 0.02
CA ARG A 28 16.40 9.77 0.09
C ARG A 28 17.14 9.19 -1.12
N LEU A 29 16.85 7.95 -1.49
CA LEU A 29 17.42 7.32 -2.68
C LEU A 29 17.07 8.10 -3.95
N ALA A 30 15.80 8.51 -4.09
CA ALA A 30 15.33 9.33 -5.21
C ALA A 30 16.00 10.72 -5.25
N ALA A 31 16.24 11.33 -4.07
CA ALA A 31 16.91 12.62 -3.97
C ALA A 31 18.39 12.55 -4.41
N THR A 32 19.09 11.44 -4.15
CA THR A 32 20.47 11.24 -4.65
C THR A 32 20.53 11.30 -6.18
N ALA A 33 19.45 10.93 -6.89
CA ALA A 33 19.37 11.09 -8.34
C ALA A 33 19.47 12.55 -8.80
N ALA A 34 19.05 13.50 -7.97
CA ALA A 34 19.08 14.92 -8.29
C ALA A 34 20.51 15.47 -8.33
N GLU A 35 21.43 14.83 -7.61
CA GLU A 35 22.85 15.20 -7.52
C GLU A 35 23.67 14.64 -8.69
N LEU A 36 23.14 13.66 -9.43
CA LEU A 36 23.78 13.10 -10.62
C LEU A 36 23.64 14.03 -11.82
N GLY A 37 24.66 14.03 -12.68
CA GLY A 37 24.67 14.73 -13.97
C GLY A 37 24.73 13.77 -15.17
N GLY A 38 24.33 14.26 -16.35
CA GLY A 38 24.51 13.56 -17.63
C GLY A 38 23.83 12.19 -17.71
N GLU A 39 24.49 11.24 -18.39
CA GLU A 39 23.97 9.89 -18.65
C GLU A 39 23.71 9.09 -17.36
N ALA A 40 24.53 9.30 -16.32
CA ALA A 40 24.35 8.63 -15.03
C ALA A 40 23.01 8.98 -14.38
N LYS A 41 22.56 10.24 -14.51
CA LYS A 41 21.24 10.66 -14.04
C LYS A 41 20.12 9.94 -14.77
N ILE A 42 20.21 9.85 -16.10
CA ILE A 42 19.19 9.21 -16.95
C ILE A 42 19.09 7.71 -16.64
N ALA A 43 20.23 7.02 -16.52
CA ALA A 43 20.29 5.60 -16.20
C ALA A 43 19.70 5.32 -14.80
N PHE A 44 20.02 6.17 -13.81
CA PHE A 44 19.48 6.05 -12.47
C PHE A 44 17.97 6.29 -12.44
N GLN A 45 17.48 7.36 -13.06
CA GLN A 45 16.05 7.67 -13.11
C GLN A 45 15.25 6.56 -13.80
N THR A 46 15.78 6.01 -14.89
CA THR A 46 15.17 4.87 -15.59
C THR A 46 15.07 3.64 -14.69
N SER A 47 16.16 3.33 -13.97
CA SER A 47 16.19 2.21 -13.01
C SER A 47 15.22 2.44 -11.85
N LEU A 48 15.15 3.67 -11.33
CA LEU A 48 14.23 4.04 -10.24
C LEU A 48 12.77 3.92 -10.68
N LEU A 49 12.44 4.35 -11.91
CA LEU A 49 11.08 4.20 -12.47
C LEU A 49 10.64 2.75 -12.62
N ALA A 50 11.57 1.82 -12.90
CA ALA A 50 11.28 0.39 -12.95
C ALA A 50 11.21 -0.24 -11.54
N PHE A 51 12.05 0.22 -10.62
CA PHE A 51 12.13 -0.26 -9.24
C PHE A 51 10.93 0.15 -8.38
N GLU A 52 10.48 1.40 -8.50
CA GLU A 52 9.42 2.00 -7.68
C GLU A 52 8.17 1.12 -7.52
N PRO A 53 7.54 0.60 -8.58
CA PRO A 53 6.35 -0.24 -8.43
C PRO A 53 6.62 -1.56 -7.72
N VAL A 54 7.82 -2.14 -7.88
CA VAL A 54 8.20 -3.35 -7.14
C VAL A 54 8.29 -3.03 -5.64
N PHE A 55 9.01 -1.96 -5.29
CA PHE A 55 9.20 -1.53 -3.91
C PHE A 55 7.88 -1.21 -3.20
N PHE A 56 7.00 -0.43 -3.83
CA PHE A 56 5.74 -0.04 -3.20
C PHE A 56 4.68 -1.15 -3.17
N ASN A 57 4.71 -2.07 -4.14
CA ASN A 57 3.90 -3.28 -4.07
C ASN A 57 4.33 -4.16 -2.88
N ASP A 58 5.64 -4.36 -2.67
CA ASP A 58 6.14 -5.11 -1.50
C ASP A 58 5.82 -4.39 -0.18
N LEU A 59 5.88 -3.05 -0.18
CA LEU A 59 5.54 -2.25 0.99
C LEU A 59 4.05 -2.31 1.33
N LEU A 60 3.17 -2.46 0.33
CA LEU A 60 1.74 -2.75 0.54
C LEU A 60 1.55 -4.09 1.25
N LEU A 61 2.27 -5.14 0.84
CA LEU A 61 2.22 -6.44 1.51
C LEU A 61 2.70 -6.33 2.96
N ALA A 62 3.77 -5.55 3.21
CA ALA A 62 4.25 -5.29 4.57
C ALA A 62 3.22 -4.52 5.42
N LEU A 63 2.48 -3.58 4.83
CA LEU A 63 1.39 -2.88 5.50
C LEU A 63 0.26 -3.84 5.89
N GLU A 64 -0.20 -4.69 4.96
CA GLU A 64 -1.23 -5.70 5.22
C GLU A 64 -0.79 -6.66 6.33
N LEU A 65 0.47 -7.12 6.31
CA LEU A 65 1.00 -8.04 7.31
C LEU A 65 1.02 -7.47 8.74
N HIS A 66 1.14 -6.16 8.92
CA HIS A 66 1.01 -5.55 10.24
C HIS A 66 -0.39 -5.76 10.86
N PHE A 67 -1.43 -5.93 10.04
CA PHE A 67 -2.80 -6.06 10.52
C PHE A 67 -3.50 -7.33 10.00
N ALA A 68 -2.74 -8.32 9.52
CA ALA A 68 -3.27 -9.55 8.92
C ALA A 68 -4.07 -10.43 9.92
N HIS A 69 -3.89 -10.21 11.22
CA HIS A 69 -4.65 -10.89 12.26
C HIS A 69 -5.90 -10.13 12.71
N ARG A 70 -6.25 -9.00 12.08
CA ARG A 70 -7.47 -8.26 12.41
C ARG A 70 -8.70 -9.16 12.27
N ALA A 71 -9.65 -9.03 13.18
CA ALA A 71 -10.94 -9.69 13.03
C ALA A 71 -11.59 -9.24 11.71
N PRO A 72 -12.18 -10.16 10.93
CA PRO A 72 -12.89 -9.79 9.71
C PRO A 72 -13.98 -8.77 10.04
N GLY A 73 -13.95 -7.64 9.36
CA GLY A 73 -15.04 -6.68 9.41
C GLY A 73 -16.20 -7.08 8.49
N PRO A 74 -17.34 -6.36 8.55
CA PRO A 74 -18.33 -6.43 7.48
C PRO A 74 -17.63 -6.09 6.16
N ARG A 75 -17.85 -6.91 5.12
CA ARG A 75 -17.40 -6.57 3.78
C ARG A 75 -18.16 -5.32 3.35
N ASP A 76 -17.42 -4.23 3.12
CA ASP A 76 -17.99 -3.01 2.56
C ASP A 76 -18.12 -3.19 1.03
N PRO A 77 -19.34 -3.24 0.47
CA PRO A 77 -19.53 -3.36 -0.98
C PRO A 77 -19.06 -2.11 -1.74
N TYR A 78 -18.88 -0.98 -1.06
CA TYR A 78 -18.32 0.24 -1.62
C TYR A 78 -16.78 0.23 -1.50
N GLY A 79 -16.23 -0.49 -0.53
CA GLY A 79 -14.78 -0.69 -0.40
C GLY A 79 -14.15 0.35 0.50
N ASP A 80 -13.87 -0.06 1.74
CA ASP A 80 -13.08 0.72 2.67
C ASP A 80 -11.56 0.51 2.41
N PRO A 81 -10.69 1.40 2.94
CA PRO A 81 -9.24 1.27 2.75
C PRO A 81 -8.63 -0.06 3.25
N LEU A 82 -9.24 -0.74 4.23
CA LEU A 82 -8.75 -2.04 4.72
C LEU A 82 -9.04 -3.16 3.72
N GLU A 83 -10.23 -3.15 3.11
CA GLU A 83 -10.60 -4.11 2.06
C GLU A 83 -9.83 -3.83 0.76
N GLU A 84 -9.64 -2.56 0.40
CA GLU A 84 -8.82 -2.20 -0.76
C GLU A 84 -7.38 -2.71 -0.61
N VAL A 85 -6.73 -2.49 0.54
CA VAL A 85 -5.39 -3.05 0.81
C VAL A 85 -5.41 -4.59 0.77
N ARG A 86 -6.46 -5.24 1.29
CA ARG A 86 -6.60 -6.71 1.24
C ARG A 86 -6.68 -7.23 -0.19
N LEU A 87 -7.53 -6.64 -1.03
CA LEU A 87 -7.74 -7.04 -2.42
C LEU A 87 -6.50 -6.79 -3.28
N LEU A 88 -5.82 -5.66 -3.08
CA LEU A 88 -4.55 -5.37 -3.77
C LEU A 88 -3.46 -6.36 -3.34
N SER A 89 -3.38 -6.70 -2.05
CA SER A 89 -2.43 -7.69 -1.55
C SER A 89 -2.73 -9.08 -2.11
N GLU A 90 -4.00 -9.46 -2.20
CA GLU A 90 -4.42 -10.73 -2.82
C GLU A 90 -4.04 -10.77 -4.30
N ALA A 91 -4.24 -9.70 -5.05
CA ALA A 91 -3.84 -9.62 -6.46
C ALA A 91 -2.31 -9.72 -6.65
N LEU A 92 -1.53 -9.15 -5.72
CA LEU A 92 -0.07 -9.24 -5.76
C LEU A 92 0.45 -10.64 -5.37
N LEU A 93 -0.20 -11.30 -4.41
CA LEU A 93 0.17 -12.64 -3.96
C LEU A 93 -0.36 -13.75 -4.89
N THR A 94 -1.44 -13.48 -5.62
CA THR A 94 -2.13 -14.47 -6.44
C THR A 94 -2.26 -13.99 -7.89
N GLY A 95 -1.66 -14.71 -8.83
CA GLY A 95 -1.70 -14.36 -10.26
C GLY A 95 -0.54 -13.47 -10.69
N ASP A 96 -0.80 -12.52 -11.60
CA ASP A 96 0.21 -11.67 -12.25
C ASP A 96 0.22 -10.22 -11.77
N GLY A 97 -0.44 -9.94 -10.62
CA GLY A 97 -0.62 -8.59 -10.08
C GLY A 97 -1.86 -7.87 -10.64
N THR A 98 -2.82 -8.58 -11.23
CA THR A 98 -4.06 -8.00 -11.76
C THR A 98 -5.22 -8.18 -10.79
N LEU A 99 -5.98 -7.11 -10.55
CA LEU A 99 -7.19 -7.17 -9.74
C LEU A 99 -8.24 -8.07 -10.41
N ARG A 100 -8.75 -9.05 -9.66
CA ARG A 100 -9.73 -10.02 -10.15
C ARG A 100 -11.11 -9.40 -10.32
N ALA A 101 -11.92 -10.01 -11.19
CA ALA A 101 -13.23 -9.51 -11.63
C ALA A 101 -14.43 -9.82 -10.71
N ASP A 102 -14.19 -10.17 -9.45
CA ASP A 102 -15.22 -10.47 -8.45
C ASP A 102 -15.21 -9.37 -7.39
N PRO A 103 -16.36 -8.78 -7.01
CA PRO A 103 -16.53 -7.33 -6.94
C PRO A 103 -15.37 -6.65 -6.22
N GLY A 104 -14.55 -5.94 -7.00
CA GLY A 104 -13.55 -5.02 -6.50
C GLY A 104 -14.21 -3.85 -5.76
N PRO A 105 -13.41 -3.00 -5.10
CA PRO A 105 -13.98 -1.85 -4.40
C PRO A 105 -14.66 -0.91 -5.41
N ASP A 106 -15.76 -0.27 -5.01
CA ASP A 106 -16.40 0.74 -5.84
C ASP A 106 -15.41 1.90 -6.08
N ARG A 107 -15.33 2.35 -7.33
CA ARG A 107 -14.34 3.38 -7.71
C ARG A 107 -14.55 4.70 -6.97
N GLN A 108 -15.76 5.00 -6.51
CA GLN A 108 -16.03 6.26 -5.79
C GLN A 108 -15.54 6.23 -4.35
N SER A 109 -15.39 5.04 -3.77
CA SER A 109 -15.07 4.83 -2.35
C SER A 109 -13.66 4.27 -2.15
N SER A 110 -13.11 3.60 -3.17
CA SER A 110 -11.69 3.26 -3.26
C SER A 110 -10.78 4.50 -3.27
N VAL A 111 -9.67 4.41 -2.56
CA VAL A 111 -8.63 5.44 -2.51
C VAL A 111 -7.91 5.55 -3.85
N LEU A 112 -7.62 4.42 -4.51
CA LEU A 112 -6.86 4.39 -5.76
C LEU A 112 -7.74 4.36 -7.02
N GLY A 113 -9.03 4.05 -6.88
CA GLY A 113 -9.99 3.98 -7.99
C GLY A 113 -9.68 2.87 -9.00
N LEU A 114 -8.94 1.83 -8.60
CA LEU A 114 -8.60 0.71 -9.47
C LEU A 114 -9.82 -0.19 -9.68
N ALA A 115 -10.07 -0.59 -10.93
CA ALA A 115 -11.12 -1.53 -11.31
C ALA A 115 -10.59 -2.95 -11.48
N ALA A 116 -11.52 -3.90 -11.54
CA ALA A 116 -11.24 -5.25 -12.04
C ALA A 116 -10.52 -5.20 -13.40
N GLY A 117 -9.46 -6.00 -13.54
CA GLY A 117 -8.60 -6.01 -14.72
C GLY A 117 -7.47 -4.99 -14.69
N ASP A 118 -7.50 -4.01 -13.78
CA ASP A 118 -6.38 -3.09 -13.62
C ASP A 118 -5.20 -3.81 -12.94
N ARG A 119 -3.99 -3.51 -13.42
CA ARG A 119 -2.76 -4.07 -12.85
C ARG A 119 -2.25 -3.21 -11.71
N VAL A 120 -1.93 -3.84 -10.58
CA VAL A 120 -1.38 -3.18 -9.39
C VAL A 120 0.07 -2.77 -9.67
N ARG A 121 0.29 -1.46 -9.80
CA ARG A 121 1.61 -0.83 -10.02
C ARG A 121 1.72 0.43 -9.18
N LEU A 122 1.81 0.28 -7.86
CA LEU A 122 1.78 1.42 -6.95
C LEU A 122 3.01 2.30 -7.15
N ARG A 123 2.78 3.61 -7.31
CA ARG A 123 3.82 4.62 -7.20
C ARG A 123 3.85 5.19 -5.78
N GLU A 124 4.86 5.99 -5.46
CA GLU A 124 4.97 6.59 -4.12
C GLU A 124 3.66 7.30 -3.72
N ALA A 125 3.11 8.13 -4.61
CA ALA A 125 1.91 8.89 -4.34
C ALA A 125 0.69 8.00 -4.05
N ASP A 126 0.54 6.90 -4.80
CA ASP A 126 -0.56 5.94 -4.61
C ASP A 126 -0.43 5.28 -3.24
N PHE A 127 0.75 4.75 -2.94
CA PHE A 127 1.01 4.06 -1.67
C PHE A 127 0.82 4.98 -0.47
N VAL A 128 1.35 6.21 -0.51
CA VAL A 128 1.24 7.16 0.61
C VAL A 128 -0.22 7.53 0.86
N ARG A 129 -1.01 7.76 -0.21
CA ARG A 129 -2.45 8.04 -0.09
C ARG A 129 -3.19 6.85 0.52
N LEU A 130 -2.95 5.64 0.02
CA LEU A 130 -3.58 4.42 0.50
C LEU A 130 -3.20 4.11 1.95
N ALA A 131 -1.92 4.21 2.31
CA ALA A 131 -1.43 3.97 3.66
C ALA A 131 -2.03 4.96 4.66
N ALA A 132 -2.16 6.24 4.30
CA ALA A 132 -2.80 7.25 5.15
C ALA A 132 -4.27 6.90 5.42
N ALA A 133 -5.04 6.60 4.37
CA ALA A 133 -6.44 6.20 4.49
C ALA A 133 -6.60 4.90 5.29
N PHE A 134 -5.73 3.93 5.07
CA PHE A 134 -5.69 2.67 5.83
C PHE A 134 -5.50 2.92 7.32
N PHE A 135 -4.50 3.72 7.73
CA PHE A 135 -4.27 3.98 9.15
C PHE A 135 -5.41 4.77 9.80
N THR A 136 -6.02 5.72 9.08
CA THR A 136 -7.24 6.41 9.56
C THR A 136 -8.37 5.41 9.81
N GLU A 137 -8.56 4.44 8.91
CA GLU A 137 -9.61 3.43 9.06
C GLU A 137 -9.30 2.41 10.18
N VAL A 138 -8.03 2.02 10.35
CA VAL A 138 -7.57 1.23 11.50
C VAL A 138 -7.89 1.95 12.81
N GLU A 139 -7.58 3.24 12.91
CA GLU A 139 -7.87 4.04 14.13
C GLU A 139 -9.37 4.17 14.40
N ARG A 140 -10.18 4.24 13.35
CA ARG A 140 -11.64 4.36 13.47
C ARG A 140 -12.31 3.08 13.97
N ARG A 141 -11.80 1.91 13.55
CA ARG A 141 -12.49 0.61 13.74
C ARG A 141 -11.82 -0.34 14.71
N LEU A 142 -10.51 -0.26 14.81
CA LEU A 142 -9.68 -1.26 15.47
C LEU A 142 -8.85 -0.66 16.60
N ARG A 143 -9.17 0.54 17.06
CA ARG A 143 -8.66 1.10 18.31
C ARG A 143 -9.53 0.69 19.48
#